data_AF-A0A933UJT4-F1
#
_entry.id   AF-A0A933UJT4-F1
#
_cell.length_a   1.000
_cell.length_b   1.000
_cell.length_c   1.000
_cell.angle_alpha   90.00
_cell.angle_beta   90.00
_cell.angle_gamma   90.00
#
_symmetry.space_group_name_H-M   'P 1'
#
loop_
_entity.id
_entity.type
_entity.pdbx_description
1 polymer ?
#
loop_
_entity_poly.entity_id
_entity_poly.type
_entity_poly.pdbx_seq_one_letter_code
_entity_poly.pdbx_strand_id
1 'polypeptide(L)' 'MYLIHRSKPFKKSFSKFKRSGASKKILDDIALVIDMLARGEVLDEKYRDHRYKFNSADICTDCFIRNT' A
#
# COMPACT_ATOMS: atom_id res chain seq x y z
N MET A 1 10.38 -13.46 -3.60
CA MET A 1 10.54 -12.02 -3.34
C MET A 1 10.26 -11.26 -4.62
N TYR A 2 9.28 -10.37 -4.61
CA TYR A 2 8.83 -9.60 -5.76
C TYR A 2 9.61 -8.29 -5.89
N LEU A 3 9.78 -7.82 -7.12
CA LEU A 3 10.42 -6.54 -7.40
C LEU A 3 9.41 -5.39 -7.24
N ILE A 4 9.73 -4.43 -6.38
CA ILE A 4 8.82 -3.31 -6.07
C ILE A 4 8.97 -2.21 -7.13
N HIS A 5 7.92 -2.01 -7.93
CA HIS A 5 7.80 -0.84 -8.81
C HIS A 5 6.91 0.23 -8.19
N ARG A 6 7.43 1.46 -8.07
CA ARG A 6 6.68 2.62 -7.57
C ARG A 6 6.30 3.55 -8.72
N SER A 7 5.00 3.67 -8.98
CA SER A 7 4.48 4.54 -10.02
C SER A 7 4.77 6.03 -9.73
N LYS A 8 4.83 6.88 -10.77
CA LYS A 8 4.98 8.33 -10.61
C LYS A 8 3.84 8.94 -9.75
N PRO A 9 2.56 8.56 -9.95
CA PRO A 9 1.46 9.00 -9.09
C PRO A 9 1.68 8.64 -7.62
N PHE A 10 2.10 7.40 -7.32
CA PHE A 10 2.38 6.96 -5.96
C PHE A 10 3.47 7.81 -5.29
N LYS A 11 4.60 8.05 -5.97
CA LYS A 11 5.68 8.89 -5.42
C LYS A 11 5.19 10.30 -5.07
N LYS A 12 4.33 10.88 -5.92
CA LYS A 12 3.74 12.21 -5.71
C LYS A 12 2.77 12.21 -4.53
N SER A 13 1.85 11.26 -4.46
CA SER A 13 0.87 11.17 -3.36
C SER A 13 1.54 10.87 -2.02
N PHE A 14 2.50 9.94 -1.99
CA PHE A 14 3.24 9.59 -0.78
C PHE A 14 4.08 10.76 -0.25
N SER A 15 4.73 11.52 -1.15
CA SER A 15 5.45 12.74 -0.76
C SER A 15 4.53 13.80 -0.16
N LYS A 16 3.34 14.01 -0.75
CA LYS A 16 2.32 14.91 -0.19
C LYS A 16 1.83 14.43 1.18
N PHE A 17 1.58 13.14 1.33
CA PHE A 17 1.14 12.52 2.59
C PHE A 17 2.18 12.68 3.71
N LYS A 18 3.47 12.54 3.42
CA LYS A 18 4.52 12.85 4.40
C LYS A 18 4.51 14.31 4.83
N ARG A 19 4.34 15.22 3.86
CA ARG A 19 4.35 16.67 4.13
C ARG A 19 3.12 17.14 4.91
N SER A 20 2.00 16.42 4.86
CA SER A 20 0.78 16.76 5.61
C SER A 20 0.87 16.41 7.11
N GLY A 21 2.04 16.02 7.62
CA GLY A 21 2.23 15.70 9.03
C GLY A 21 1.79 14.27 9.40
N ALA A 22 1.86 13.33 8.45
CA ALA A 22 1.61 11.92 8.75
C ALA A 22 2.50 11.45 9.91
N SER A 23 1.91 10.77 10.90
CA SER A 23 2.67 10.29 12.05
C SER A 23 3.69 9.22 11.63
N LYS A 24 4.82 9.17 12.33
CA LYS A 24 5.87 8.16 12.08
C LYS A 24 5.28 6.75 12.08
N LYS A 25 4.38 6.45 13.03
CA LYS A 25 3.68 5.17 13.12
C LYS A 25 3.01 4.76 11.80
N ILE A 26 2.27 5.66 11.16
CA ILE A 26 1.58 5.33 9.90
C ILE A 26 2.58 5.11 8.77
N LEU A 27 3.69 5.87 8.75
CA LEU A 27 4.75 5.66 7.75
C LEU A 27 5.44 4.30 7.93
N ASP A 28 5.66 3.89 9.18
CA ASP A 28 6.23 2.59 9.53
C ASP A 28 5.24 1.45 9.15
N ASP A 29 3.94 1.64 9.40
CA ASP A 29 2.89 0.68 8.98
C ASP A 29 2.84 0.52 7.44
N ILE A 30 2.97 1.62 6.68
CA ILE A 30 3.07 1.58 5.21
C ILE A 30 4.30 0.79 4.76
N ALA A 31 5.46 1.04 5.38
CA ALA A 31 6.69 0.35 5.04
C ALA A 31 6.58 -1.16 5.32
N LEU A 32 6.02 -1.54 6.47
CA LEU A 32 5.79 -2.93 6.85
C LEU A 32 4.93 -3.67 5.83
N VAL A 33 3.78 -3.08 5.43
CA VAL A 33 2.88 -3.69 4.44
C VAL A 33 3.59 -3.89 3.10
N ILE A 34 4.36 -2.90 2.64
CA ILE A 34 5.14 -3.01 1.40
C ILE A 34 6.15 -4.17 1.50
N ASP A 35 6.82 -4.34 2.64
CA ASP A 35 7.79 -5.41 2.85
C ASP A 35 7.12 -6.80 2.89
N MET A 36 5.96 -6.93 3.56
CA MET A 36 5.17 -8.16 3.55
C MET A 36 4.78 -8.55 2.12
N LEU A 37 4.25 -7.61 1.35
CA LEU A 37 3.88 -7.82 -0.05
C LEU A 37 5.10 -8.17 -0.92
N ALA A 38 6.25 -7.53 -0.68
CA ALA A 38 7.49 -7.84 -1.39
C ALA A 38 8.00 -9.26 -1.09
N ARG A 39 7.75 -9.77 0.12
CA ARG A 39 8.04 -11.17 0.48
C ARG A 39 7.03 -12.16 -0.09
N GLY A 40 5.88 -11.68 -0.55
CA GLY A 40 4.78 -12.52 -1.05
C GLY A 40 3.89 -13.07 0.06
N GLU A 41 3.91 -12.41 1.22
CA GLU A 41 3.03 -12.74 2.34
C GLU A 41 1.59 -12.32 2.04
N VAL A 42 0.65 -13.07 2.59
CA VAL A 42 -0.77 -12.69 2.59
C VAL A 42 -0.99 -11.68 3.71
N LEU A 43 -1.65 -10.57 3.41
CA LEU A 43 -1.96 -9.56 4.42
C LEU A 43 -3.03 -10.09 5.38
N ASP A 44 -2.86 -9.82 6.68
CA ASP A 44 -3.88 -10.08 7.70
C ASP A 44 -5.22 -9.43 7.34
N GLU A 45 -6.33 -10.02 7.78
CA GLU A 45 -7.69 -9.51 7.56
C GLU A 45 -7.89 -8.05 8.03
N LYS A 46 -7.11 -7.60 9.01
CA LYS A 46 -7.13 -6.20 9.50
C LYS A 46 -6.83 -5.17 8.41
N TYR A 47 -6.10 -5.57 7.37
CA TYR A 47 -5.80 -4.73 6.21
C TYR A 47 -6.95 -4.69 5.19
N ARG A 48 -8.05 -5.44 5.41
CA ARG A 48 -9.23 -5.51 4.54
C ARG A 48 -8.85 -5.60 3.05
N ASP A 49 -7.91 -6.48 2.78
CA ASP A 49 -7.34 -6.68 1.45
C ASP A 49 -8.42 -7.21 0.49
N HIS A 50 -8.67 -6.49 -0.59
CA HIS A 50 -9.67 -6.87 -1.58
C HIS A 50 -9.20 -6.58 -3.00
N ARG A 51 -9.53 -7.52 -3.89
CA ARG A 51 -9.25 -7.39 -5.32
C ARG A 51 -10.38 -6.65 -6.01
N TYR A 52 -10.03 -5.75 -6.91
CA TYR A 52 -10.98 -5.03 -7.74
C TYR A 52 -10.43 -4.89 -9.16
N LYS A 53 -11.33 -4.71 -10.11
CA LYS A 53 -10.98 -4.51 -11.51
C LYS A 53 -10.83 -3.01 -11.75
N PHE A 54 -9.60 -2.54 -11.99
CA PHE A 54 -9.34 -1.12 -12.22
C PHE A 54 -9.76 -0.69 -13.63
N ASN A 55 -9.53 -1.54 -14.63
CA ASN A 55 -10.00 -1.35 -16.00
C ASN A 55 -10.25 -2.72 -16.67
N SER A 56 -10.60 -2.75 -17.96
CA SER A 56 -10.89 -3.99 -18.69
C SER A 56 -9.77 -5.04 -18.64
N ALA A 57 -8.52 -4.62 -18.47
CA ALA A 57 -7.30 -5.43 -18.51
C ALA A 57 -6.62 -5.63 -17.14
N ASP A 58 -6.74 -4.69 -16.21
CA ASP A 58 -5.96 -4.66 -14.97
C ASP A 58 -6.80 -5.04 -13.74
N ILE A 59 -6.30 -6.04 -13.01
CA ILE A 59 -6.77 -6.38 -11.66
C ILE A 59 -5.83 -5.71 -10.66
N CYS A 60 -6.40 -4.89 -9.80
CA CYS A 60 -5.70 -4.25 -8.71
C CYS A 60 -6.14 -4.83 -7.37
N THR A 61 -5.39 -4.53 -6.33
CA THR A 61 -5.61 -5.01 -4.98
C THR A 61 -5.44 -3.81 -4.05
N ASP A 62 -6.50 -3.49 -3.31
CA ASP A 62 -6.54 -2.36 -2.39
C ASP A 62 -6.57 -2.87 -0.95
N CYS A 63 -5.76 -2.24 -0.10
CA CYS A 63 -5.69 -2.55 1.32
C CYS A 63 -5.74 -1.28 2.18
N PHE A 64 -6.28 -1.42 3.38
CA PHE A 64 -6.43 -0.37 4.38
C PHE A 64 -5.32 -0.47 5.42
N ILE A 65 -4.49 0.57 5.50
CA ILE A 65 -3.38 0.61 6.47
C ILE A 65 -3.85 1.06 7.85
N ARG A 66 -5.06 1.64 7.94
CA ARG A 66 -5.70 2.03 9.20
C ARG A 66 -7.08 1.39 9.28
N ASN A 67 -7.36 0.72 10.40
CA ASN A 67 -8.72 0.55 10.87
C ASN A 67 -9.18 1.91 11.43
N THR A 68 -10.02 2.61 10.67
CA THR A 68 -11.03 3.49 11.28
C THR A 68 -12.13 2.62 11.87
#